data_AF-N0DYW0-F1
#
_entry.id   AF-N0DYW0-F1
#
_cell.length_a   1.000
_cell.length_b   1.000
_cell.length_c   1.000
_cell.angle_alpha   90.00
_cell.angle_beta   90.00
_cell.angle_gamma   90.00
#
_symmetry.space_group_name_H-M   'P 1'
#
loop_
_entity.id
_entity.type
_entity.pdbx_description
1 polymer ?
#
loop_
_entity_poly.entity_id
_entity_poly.type
_entity_poly.pdbx_seq_one_letter_code
_entity_poly.pdbx_strand_id
1 'polypeptide(L)'
;MTGWAYGGRAVSAPETERVVIVLRERPPAAVAMRLHRLLSIGAAEVLKRADDAQPLLDRGLWLNDRIPLAHLLRDVVDAVAGLAFDVHVVAPEGAAGPDTVTDVQVLWNMLLADREAPPAVRPEPDLELARAIADATRAALSELPGSVADDLCAVALVTTGDGLRPYLTVTVDGDERWDLAASEFALIGDEHFEALRDVWDARGDLYELDDEALDVEFAVRLATLEEALRLLDIEGVFGAGEARQQVLLLVATMPPDPSDAAYARRLNPDGPRFRDWLREASEAPELVPAPPYPEATPTVDVTPPVPVLAELWSISRGVLLADGTQIYAPEDIEERNETFQVAEYAPGWVLVGDDGGGLGYLMRRAAGGFDPVESRAVAEVYRLDVGALSDRITDDGEYITDDLIGWLATRNGDC
;
A
#
# COMPACT_ATOMS: atom_id res chain seq x y z
N MET A 1 -18.72 -54.62 -2.75
CA MET A 1 -19.76 -53.72 -3.30
C MET A 1 -20.15 -52.81 -2.16
N THR A 2 -19.88 -51.51 -2.11
CA THR A 2 -19.63 -50.43 -3.10
C THR A 2 -19.07 -49.28 -2.23
N GLY A 3 -17.93 -48.66 -2.50
CA GLY A 3 -17.68 -47.72 -3.60
C GLY A 3 -18.16 -46.31 -3.23
N TRP A 4 -17.41 -45.57 -2.42
CA TRP A 4 -17.65 -44.14 -2.14
C TRP A 4 -16.91 -43.31 -3.17
N ALA A 5 -17.64 -42.52 -3.96
CA ALA A 5 -17.09 -41.58 -4.94
C ALA A 5 -17.09 -40.16 -4.35
N TYR A 6 -15.91 -39.54 -4.36
CA TYR A 6 -15.71 -38.11 -4.14
C TYR A 6 -16.36 -37.33 -5.30
N GLY A 7 -17.28 -36.42 -4.97
CA GLY A 7 -17.76 -35.39 -5.88
C GLY A 7 -17.23 -34.04 -5.41
N GLY A 8 -16.23 -33.51 -6.09
CA GLY A 8 -15.74 -32.15 -5.87
C GLY A 8 -16.85 -31.14 -6.16
N ARG A 9 -17.17 -30.32 -5.16
CA ARG A 9 -17.97 -29.11 -5.37
C ARG A 9 -17.02 -28.04 -5.88
N ALA A 10 -17.17 -27.66 -7.14
CA ALA A 10 -16.62 -26.39 -7.62
C ALA A 10 -17.22 -25.27 -6.78
N VAL A 11 -16.37 -24.48 -6.15
CA VAL A 11 -16.77 -23.21 -5.52
C VAL A 11 -17.05 -22.26 -6.68
N SER A 12 -18.31 -21.94 -6.95
CA SER A 12 -18.66 -20.88 -7.89
C SER A 12 -18.28 -19.55 -7.26
N ALA A 13 -17.47 -18.76 -7.97
CA ALA A 13 -17.22 -17.36 -7.61
C ALA A 13 -18.57 -16.62 -7.44
N PRO A 14 -18.65 -15.62 -6.54
CA PRO A 14 -19.88 -14.85 -6.36
C PRO A 14 -20.30 -14.22 -7.68
N GLU A 15 -21.56 -14.43 -8.07
CA GLU A 15 -22.07 -13.93 -9.34
C GLU A 15 -22.18 -12.40 -9.30
N THR A 16 -21.29 -11.73 -10.01
CA THR A 16 -21.26 -10.26 -10.17
C THR A 16 -22.18 -9.80 -11.30
N GLU A 17 -22.62 -8.54 -11.25
CA GLU A 17 -23.34 -7.85 -12.33
C GLU A 17 -22.60 -7.97 -13.68
N ARG A 18 -23.27 -7.75 -14.81
CA ARG A 18 -22.70 -7.83 -16.16
C ARG A 18 -22.83 -6.50 -16.89
N VAL A 19 -21.78 -6.11 -17.61
CA VAL A 19 -21.80 -4.99 -18.54
C VAL A 19 -22.23 -5.48 -19.90
N VAL A 20 -23.27 -4.86 -20.44
CA VAL A 20 -23.84 -5.18 -21.74
C VAL A 20 -23.89 -3.94 -22.63
N ILE A 21 -23.38 -4.05 -23.86
CA ILE A 21 -23.46 -2.98 -24.87
C ILE A 21 -24.32 -3.45 -26.03
N VAL A 22 -25.31 -2.64 -26.40
CA VAL A 22 -26.24 -2.93 -27.51
C VAL A 22 -26.21 -1.77 -28.49
N LEU A 23 -25.89 -2.05 -29.76
CA LEU A 23 -26.06 -1.06 -30.82
C LEU A 23 -27.53 -0.92 -31.20
N ARG A 24 -27.98 0.31 -31.42
CA ARG A 24 -29.35 0.64 -31.86
C ARG A 24 -29.46 0.90 -33.36
N GLU A 25 -28.34 0.90 -34.05
CA GLU A 25 -28.28 1.02 -35.49
C GLU A 25 -27.12 0.22 -36.09
N ARG A 26 -27.19 -0.03 -37.39
CA ARG A 26 -26.24 -0.87 -38.10
C ARG A 26 -24.91 -0.13 -38.31
N PRO A 27 -23.77 -0.68 -37.85
CA PRO A 27 -22.48 -0.03 -37.99
C PRO A 27 -21.95 -0.09 -39.44
N PRO A 28 -21.20 0.92 -39.90
CA PRO A 28 -20.44 0.86 -41.14
C PRO A 28 -19.41 -0.29 -41.12
N ALA A 29 -19.02 -0.77 -42.31
CA ALA A 29 -18.09 -1.91 -42.43
C ALA A 29 -16.75 -1.71 -41.69
N ALA A 30 -16.22 -0.48 -41.66
CA ALA A 30 -14.99 -0.15 -40.93
C ALA A 30 -15.14 -0.31 -39.41
N VAL A 31 -16.28 0.13 -38.85
CA VAL A 31 -16.60 -0.02 -37.43
C VAL A 31 -16.86 -1.49 -37.09
N ALA A 32 -17.61 -2.21 -37.94
CA ALA A 32 -17.83 -3.65 -37.77
C ALA A 32 -16.52 -4.45 -37.77
N MET A 33 -15.53 -4.04 -38.59
CA MET A 33 -14.21 -4.66 -38.61
C MET A 33 -13.34 -4.30 -37.40
N ARG A 34 -13.49 -3.09 -36.84
CA ARG A 34 -12.84 -2.71 -35.58
C ARG A 34 -13.41 -3.53 -34.42
N LEU A 35 -14.73 -3.62 -34.31
CA LEU A 35 -15.44 -4.42 -33.30
C LEU A 35 -15.11 -5.91 -33.40
N HIS A 36 -14.99 -6.46 -34.63
CA HIS A 36 -14.53 -7.84 -34.83
C HIS A 36 -13.20 -8.12 -34.14
N ARG A 37 -12.22 -7.21 -34.28
CA ARG A 37 -10.89 -7.36 -33.67
C ARG A 37 -10.94 -7.22 -32.14
N LEU A 38 -11.67 -6.22 -31.65
CA LEU A 38 -11.78 -5.95 -30.21
C LEU A 38 -12.50 -7.07 -29.46
N LEU A 39 -13.59 -7.59 -30.02
CA LEU A 39 -14.47 -8.56 -29.37
C LEU A 39 -14.15 -10.01 -29.74
N SER A 40 -13.26 -10.23 -30.71
CA SER A 40 -12.94 -11.55 -31.26
C SER A 40 -14.16 -12.35 -31.77
N ILE A 41 -15.22 -11.66 -32.21
CA ILE A 41 -16.41 -12.25 -32.84
C ILE A 41 -16.45 -11.89 -34.32
N GLY A 42 -16.94 -12.78 -35.19
CA GLY A 42 -16.91 -12.56 -36.65
C GLY A 42 -17.62 -11.27 -37.10
N ALA A 43 -17.12 -10.61 -38.16
CA ALA A 43 -17.71 -9.36 -38.66
C ALA A 43 -19.20 -9.50 -39.08
N ALA A 44 -19.56 -10.65 -39.65
CA ALA A 44 -20.95 -10.95 -39.98
C ALA A 44 -21.82 -11.12 -38.72
N GLU A 45 -21.24 -11.65 -37.64
CA GLU A 45 -21.90 -11.78 -36.34
C GLU A 45 -22.09 -10.41 -35.69
N VAL A 46 -21.10 -9.50 -35.77
CA VAL A 46 -21.25 -8.09 -35.34
C VAL A 46 -22.44 -7.43 -36.03
N LEU A 47 -22.53 -7.56 -37.36
CA LEU A 47 -23.62 -6.97 -38.14
C LEU A 47 -24.98 -7.58 -37.79
N LYS A 48 -25.04 -8.90 -37.65
CA LYS A 48 -26.25 -9.61 -37.25
C LYS A 48 -26.75 -9.14 -35.87
N ARG A 49 -25.84 -9.05 -34.89
CA ARG A 49 -26.21 -8.59 -33.54
C ARG A 49 -26.68 -7.14 -33.53
N ALA A 50 -26.11 -6.28 -34.37
CA ALA A 50 -26.59 -4.90 -34.52
C ALA A 50 -27.98 -4.84 -35.18
N ASP A 51 -28.22 -5.63 -36.24
CA ASP A 51 -29.53 -5.68 -36.92
C ASP A 51 -30.64 -6.23 -35.98
N ASP A 52 -30.30 -7.21 -35.13
CA ASP A 52 -31.23 -7.87 -34.19
C ASP A 52 -31.28 -7.21 -32.80
N ALA A 53 -30.56 -6.09 -32.58
CA ALA A 53 -30.38 -5.43 -31.29
C ALA A 53 -29.95 -6.37 -30.14
N GLN A 54 -29.03 -7.29 -30.43
CA GLN A 54 -28.44 -8.22 -29.47
C GLN A 54 -27.15 -7.67 -28.82
N PRO A 55 -26.78 -8.16 -27.63
CA PRO A 55 -25.54 -7.79 -26.95
C PRO A 55 -24.28 -7.98 -27.81
N LEU A 56 -23.57 -6.89 -28.05
CA LEU A 56 -22.25 -6.88 -28.71
C LEU A 56 -21.15 -7.23 -27.72
N LEU A 57 -21.16 -6.58 -26.56
CA LEU A 57 -20.37 -6.94 -25.39
C LEU A 57 -21.35 -7.46 -24.33
N ASP A 58 -21.00 -8.58 -23.70
CA ASP A 58 -21.71 -9.13 -22.54
C ASP A 58 -20.65 -9.81 -21.67
N ARG A 59 -20.25 -9.16 -20.58
CA ARG A 59 -19.16 -9.58 -19.71
C ARG A 59 -19.50 -9.33 -18.24
N GLY A 60 -19.12 -10.25 -17.37
CA GLY A 60 -19.25 -10.08 -15.92
C GLY A 60 -18.29 -9.02 -15.37
N LEU A 61 -18.76 -8.26 -14.37
CA LEU A 61 -18.02 -7.29 -13.56
C LEU A 61 -17.31 -8.00 -12.41
N TRP A 62 -16.36 -8.87 -12.73
CA TRP A 62 -15.52 -9.51 -11.74
C TRP A 62 -14.52 -8.49 -11.20
N LEU A 63 -14.25 -8.51 -9.89
CA LEU A 63 -13.19 -7.70 -9.26
C LEU A 63 -11.86 -7.83 -10.02
N ASN A 64 -11.47 -9.05 -10.39
CA ASN A 64 -10.21 -9.37 -11.07
C ASN A 64 -10.17 -9.00 -12.57
N ASP A 65 -11.31 -8.68 -13.20
CA ASP A 65 -11.42 -8.33 -14.62
C ASP A 65 -11.73 -6.85 -14.84
N ARG A 66 -11.87 -6.04 -13.77
CA ARG A 66 -12.33 -4.64 -13.85
C ARG A 66 -11.50 -3.79 -14.80
N ILE A 67 -10.17 -3.90 -14.74
CA ILE A 67 -9.26 -3.10 -15.59
C ILE A 67 -9.22 -3.58 -17.04
N PRO A 68 -9.00 -4.87 -17.35
CA PRO A 68 -9.13 -5.38 -18.71
C PRO A 68 -10.51 -5.06 -19.32
N LEU A 69 -11.57 -5.14 -18.52
CA LEU A 69 -12.92 -4.78 -18.94
C LEU A 69 -13.08 -3.27 -19.14
N ALA A 70 -12.49 -2.42 -18.31
CA ALA A 70 -12.50 -0.96 -18.50
C ALA A 70 -11.77 -0.57 -19.80
N HIS A 71 -10.58 -1.11 -20.06
CA HIS A 71 -9.86 -0.86 -21.32
C HIS A 71 -10.66 -1.34 -22.55
N LEU A 72 -11.21 -2.56 -22.49
CA LEU A 72 -12.07 -3.08 -23.56
C LEU A 72 -13.33 -2.22 -23.75
N LEU A 73 -13.96 -1.78 -22.66
CA LEU A 73 -15.14 -0.92 -22.68
C LEU A 73 -14.82 0.41 -23.36
N ARG A 74 -13.70 1.06 -23.01
CA ARG A 74 -13.23 2.29 -23.65
C ARG A 74 -13.04 2.10 -25.15
N ASP A 75 -12.29 1.06 -25.54
CA ASP A 75 -12.01 0.79 -26.95
C ASP A 75 -13.28 0.50 -27.76
N VAL A 76 -14.24 -0.19 -27.16
CA VAL A 76 -15.55 -0.48 -27.79
C VAL A 76 -16.40 0.77 -27.88
N VAL A 77 -16.52 1.57 -26.81
CA VAL A 77 -17.25 2.85 -26.82
C VAL A 77 -16.65 3.81 -27.84
N ASP A 78 -15.33 3.94 -27.89
CA ASP A 78 -14.62 4.76 -28.89
C ASP A 78 -14.84 4.26 -30.32
N ALA A 79 -15.03 2.95 -30.51
CA ALA A 79 -15.37 2.39 -31.81
C ALA A 79 -16.79 2.76 -32.26
N VAL A 80 -17.71 3.00 -31.32
CA VAL A 80 -19.13 3.24 -31.58
C VAL A 80 -19.61 4.65 -31.24
N ALA A 81 -18.72 5.55 -30.80
CA ALA A 81 -19.07 6.89 -30.33
C ALA A 81 -19.88 7.74 -31.32
N GLY A 82 -19.78 7.45 -32.62
CA GLY A 82 -20.56 8.10 -33.69
C GLY A 82 -21.89 7.42 -34.04
N LEU A 83 -22.30 6.40 -33.28
CA LEU A 83 -23.50 5.60 -33.51
C LEU A 83 -24.45 5.68 -32.30
N ALA A 84 -25.72 5.32 -32.51
CA ALA A 84 -26.66 5.10 -31.42
C ALA A 84 -26.41 3.74 -30.73
N PHE A 85 -26.17 3.77 -29.41
CA PHE A 85 -25.96 2.58 -28.58
C PHE A 85 -26.42 2.81 -27.15
N ASP A 86 -26.71 1.73 -26.45
CA ASP A 86 -27.00 1.73 -25.01
C ASP A 86 -25.96 0.88 -24.26
N VAL A 87 -25.66 1.32 -23.04
CA VAL A 87 -24.87 0.56 -22.06
C VAL A 87 -25.78 0.15 -20.93
N HIS A 88 -25.66 -1.10 -20.50
CA HIS A 88 -26.45 -1.65 -19.42
C HIS A 88 -25.57 -2.30 -18.37
N VAL A 89 -25.98 -2.16 -17.11
CA VAL A 89 -25.50 -2.99 -16.00
C VAL A 89 -26.66 -3.89 -15.60
N VAL A 90 -26.48 -5.20 -15.75
CA VAL A 90 -27.52 -6.20 -15.53
C VAL A 90 -27.11 -7.18 -14.45
N ALA A 91 -28.07 -7.67 -13.66
CA ALA A 91 -27.82 -8.78 -12.74
C ALA A 91 -27.28 -10.02 -13.50
N PRO A 92 -26.61 -10.97 -12.82
CA PRO A 92 -26.01 -12.15 -13.45
C PRO A 92 -26.95 -12.91 -14.40
N GLU A 93 -28.20 -13.15 -13.97
CA GLU A 93 -29.24 -13.80 -14.77
C GLU A 93 -30.22 -12.80 -15.43
N GLY A 94 -30.01 -11.50 -15.27
CA GLY A 94 -30.87 -10.43 -15.77
C GLY A 94 -30.68 -10.13 -17.26
N ALA A 95 -31.71 -9.62 -17.92
CA ALA A 95 -31.64 -9.20 -19.33
C ALA A 95 -31.54 -7.67 -19.46
N ALA A 96 -30.86 -7.21 -20.51
CA ALA A 96 -30.78 -5.79 -20.83
C ALA A 96 -32.17 -5.24 -21.22
N GLY A 97 -32.58 -4.14 -20.58
CA GLY A 97 -33.86 -3.49 -20.80
C GLY A 97 -33.82 -2.00 -20.47
N PRO A 98 -34.96 -1.29 -20.59
CA PRO A 98 -35.03 0.15 -20.32
C PRO A 98 -34.59 0.54 -18.91
N ASP A 99 -34.90 -0.31 -17.92
CA ASP A 99 -34.60 -0.04 -16.51
C ASP A 99 -33.15 -0.35 -16.12
N THR A 100 -32.36 -0.91 -17.03
CA THR A 100 -30.96 -1.29 -16.78
C THR A 100 -29.97 -0.42 -17.55
N VAL A 101 -30.46 0.59 -18.28
CA VAL A 101 -29.61 1.53 -19.02
C VAL A 101 -28.85 2.39 -18.02
N THR A 102 -27.54 2.50 -18.20
CA THR A 102 -26.68 3.39 -17.43
C THR A 102 -25.91 4.32 -18.36
N ASP A 103 -25.38 5.40 -17.80
CA ASP A 103 -24.50 6.30 -18.51
C ASP A 103 -23.08 5.72 -18.56
N VAL A 104 -22.39 5.91 -19.69
CA VAL A 104 -21.00 5.45 -19.88
C VAL A 104 -20.10 6.00 -18.78
N GLN A 105 -20.27 7.27 -18.40
CA GLN A 105 -19.46 7.92 -17.39
C GLN A 105 -19.75 7.37 -15.99
N VAL A 106 -21.01 7.03 -15.68
CA VAL A 106 -21.37 6.39 -14.40
C VAL A 106 -20.72 5.01 -14.29
N LEU A 107 -20.76 4.21 -15.36
CA LEU A 107 -20.07 2.93 -15.42
C LEU A 107 -18.54 3.11 -15.34
N TRP A 108 -18.02 4.16 -15.98
CA TRP A 108 -16.59 4.49 -15.94
C TRP A 108 -16.13 4.81 -14.51
N ASN A 109 -16.88 5.64 -13.79
CA ASN A 109 -16.61 5.98 -12.41
C ASN A 109 -16.74 4.76 -11.49
N MET A 110 -17.72 3.88 -11.72
CA MET A 110 -17.88 2.63 -10.97
C MET A 110 -16.69 1.67 -11.17
N LEU A 111 -16.19 1.54 -12.40
CA LEU A 111 -15.05 0.67 -12.73
C LEU A 111 -13.71 1.24 -12.23
N LEU A 112 -13.63 2.56 -12.04
CA LEU A 112 -12.43 3.25 -11.58
C LEU A 112 -12.51 3.72 -10.12
N ALA A 113 -13.56 3.38 -9.37
CA ALA A 113 -13.78 3.87 -8.01
C ALA A 113 -12.63 3.52 -7.05
N ASP A 114 -11.88 2.44 -7.30
CA ASP A 114 -10.65 2.10 -6.54
C ASP A 114 -9.50 3.12 -6.77
N ARG A 115 -9.64 4.04 -7.73
CA ARG A 115 -8.70 5.16 -7.98
C ARG A 115 -9.06 6.46 -7.26
N GLU A 116 -10.25 6.59 -6.66
CA GLU A 116 -10.76 7.85 -6.09
C GLU A 116 -10.82 7.85 -4.55
N ALA A 117 -9.97 7.06 -3.87
CA ALA A 117 -9.58 7.47 -2.53
C ALA A 117 -8.93 8.87 -2.66
N PRO A 118 -9.23 9.83 -1.76
CA PRO A 118 -8.52 11.11 -1.77
C PRO A 118 -7.01 10.83 -1.77
N PRO A 119 -6.22 11.62 -2.52
CA PRO A 119 -4.79 11.38 -2.63
C PRO A 119 -4.18 11.33 -1.24
N ALA A 120 -3.34 10.34 -0.98
CA ALA A 120 -2.73 10.18 0.32
C ALA A 120 -1.97 11.47 0.68
N VAL A 121 -2.20 11.97 1.89
CA VAL A 121 -1.47 13.13 2.40
C VAL A 121 -0.19 12.59 3.02
N ARG A 122 0.95 13.07 2.51
CA ARG A 122 2.25 12.77 3.11
C ARG A 122 2.29 13.32 4.54
N PRO A 123 2.46 12.48 5.58
CA PRO A 123 2.58 12.99 6.94
C PRO A 123 3.85 13.82 7.06
N GLU A 124 3.78 15.04 7.60
CA GLU A 124 4.95 15.87 7.88
C GLU A 124 5.09 16.07 9.39
N PRO A 125 6.23 15.69 10.01
CA PRO A 125 6.41 15.82 11.44
C PRO A 125 6.59 17.28 11.86
N ASP A 126 6.14 17.60 13.08
CA ASP A 126 6.49 18.86 13.72
C ASP A 126 7.92 18.77 14.27
N LEU A 127 8.86 19.41 13.59
CA LEU A 127 10.29 19.30 13.93
C LEU A 127 10.66 19.98 15.26
N GLU A 128 9.91 20.98 15.71
CA GLU A 128 10.17 21.63 16.99
C GLU A 128 9.70 20.73 18.14
N LEU A 129 8.48 20.20 18.01
CA LEU A 129 7.92 19.25 18.97
C LEU A 129 8.71 17.94 18.99
N ALA A 130 9.15 17.42 17.84
CA ALA A 130 9.99 16.22 17.77
C ALA A 130 11.30 16.39 18.55
N ARG A 131 11.95 17.57 18.47
CA ARG A 131 13.16 17.87 19.26
C ARG A 131 12.86 17.90 20.75
N ALA A 132 11.74 18.51 21.15
CA ALA A 132 11.34 18.56 22.55
C ALA A 132 11.03 17.15 23.10
N ILE A 133 10.38 16.30 22.31
CA ILE A 133 10.12 14.90 22.65
C ILE A 133 11.42 14.10 22.71
N ALA A 134 12.36 14.32 21.78
CA ALA A 134 13.68 13.68 21.80
C ALA A 134 14.46 14.06 23.07
N ASP A 135 14.42 15.32 23.47
CA ASP A 135 15.04 15.80 24.72
C ASP A 135 14.41 15.17 25.96
N ALA A 136 13.08 15.10 26.04
CA ALA A 136 12.36 14.42 27.12
C ALA A 136 12.68 12.93 27.18
N THR A 137 12.72 12.27 26.01
CA THR A 137 13.07 10.86 25.88
C THR A 137 14.49 10.59 26.35
N ARG A 138 15.46 11.44 25.96
CA ARG A 138 16.86 11.31 26.39
C ARG A 138 16.98 11.49 27.91
N ALA A 139 16.26 12.45 28.48
CA ALA A 139 16.23 12.66 29.92
C ALA A 139 15.67 11.43 30.66
N ALA A 140 14.53 10.91 30.20
CA ALA A 140 13.92 9.71 30.77
C ALA A 140 14.81 8.47 30.66
N LEU A 141 15.47 8.25 29.52
CA LEU A 141 16.43 7.15 29.34
C LEU A 141 17.63 7.25 30.30
N SER A 142 18.04 8.46 30.66
CA SER A 142 19.16 8.68 31.60
C SER A 142 18.85 8.27 33.05
N GLU A 143 17.57 8.06 33.38
CA GLU A 143 17.13 7.58 34.69
C GLU A 143 17.20 6.06 34.84
N LEU A 144 17.34 5.33 33.72
CA LEU A 144 17.38 3.88 33.74
C LEU A 144 18.60 3.38 34.54
N PRO A 145 18.43 2.30 35.33
CA PRO A 145 19.58 1.61 35.91
C PRO A 145 20.54 1.16 34.80
N GLY A 146 21.86 1.26 35.04
CA GLY A 146 22.85 0.88 34.03
C GLY A 146 22.69 -0.55 33.51
N SER A 147 22.28 -1.49 34.36
CA SER A 147 22.00 -2.88 33.95
C SER A 147 20.82 -3.01 32.99
N VAL A 148 19.87 -2.09 33.02
CA VAL A 148 18.72 -2.03 32.10
C VAL A 148 19.12 -1.35 30.80
N ALA A 149 19.89 -0.25 30.89
CA ALA A 149 20.41 0.45 29.72
C ALA A 149 21.32 -0.43 28.84
N ASP A 150 22.04 -1.38 29.45
CA ASP A 150 22.89 -2.35 28.72
C ASP A 150 22.10 -3.50 28.07
N ASP A 151 20.83 -3.71 28.44
CA ASP A 151 20.00 -4.87 28.03
C ASP A 151 18.65 -4.46 27.41
N LEU A 152 18.64 -3.27 26.79
CA LEU A 152 17.45 -2.73 26.13
C LEU A 152 16.99 -3.64 24.99
N CYS A 153 15.71 -4.02 25.01
CA CYS A 153 15.07 -4.78 23.95
C CYS A 153 14.22 -3.87 23.06
N ALA A 154 13.30 -3.10 23.64
CA ALA A 154 12.51 -2.11 22.92
C ALA A 154 12.48 -0.75 23.65
N VAL A 155 12.47 0.32 22.86
CA VAL A 155 12.26 1.70 23.29
C VAL A 155 11.09 2.25 22.50
N ALA A 156 9.97 2.50 23.17
CA ALA A 156 8.71 2.86 22.55
C ALA A 156 8.21 4.22 23.03
N LEU A 157 7.92 5.11 22.08
CA LEU A 157 7.04 6.26 22.33
C LEU A 157 5.61 5.79 22.11
N VAL A 158 4.82 5.78 23.17
CA VAL A 158 3.48 5.20 23.19
C VAL A 158 2.45 6.31 23.31
N THR A 159 1.40 6.24 22.50
CA THR A 159 0.19 7.08 22.61
C THR A 159 -1.06 6.19 22.54
N THR A 160 -2.25 6.77 22.71
CA THR A 160 -3.53 6.07 22.52
C THR A 160 -4.09 6.37 21.13
N GLY A 161 -5.11 5.61 20.70
CA GLY A 161 -5.87 5.94 19.49
C GLY A 161 -6.56 7.31 19.53
N ASP A 162 -6.61 7.95 20.70
CA ASP A 162 -7.12 9.32 20.90
C ASP A 162 -6.01 10.39 20.75
N GLY A 163 -4.79 9.98 20.38
CA GLY A 163 -3.65 10.88 20.18
C GLY A 163 -3.25 11.67 21.41
N LEU A 164 -3.40 11.09 22.60
CA LEU A 164 -2.97 11.71 23.85
C LEU A 164 -1.45 11.96 23.87
N ARG A 165 -1.02 12.82 24.79
CA ARG A 165 0.40 13.10 25.02
C ARG A 165 1.17 11.77 25.13
N PRO A 166 2.28 11.60 24.40
CA PRO A 166 3.03 10.36 24.44
C PRO A 166 3.70 10.17 25.80
N TYR A 167 4.02 8.92 26.10
CA TYR A 167 4.89 8.53 27.19
C TYR A 167 5.96 7.54 26.69
N LEU A 168 7.06 7.43 27.44
CA LEU A 168 8.10 6.47 27.15
C LEU A 168 7.84 5.14 27.86
N THR A 169 7.95 4.06 27.10
CA THR A 169 8.07 2.71 27.64
C THR A 169 9.38 2.11 27.15
N VAL A 170 10.06 1.39 28.03
CA VAL A 170 11.23 0.58 27.69
C VAL A 170 11.00 -0.86 28.10
N THR A 171 11.47 -1.83 27.34
CA THR A 171 11.50 -3.25 27.73
C THR A 171 12.92 -3.79 27.69
N VAL A 172 13.16 -4.84 28.47
CA VAL A 172 14.40 -5.64 28.44
C VAL A 172 14.13 -6.98 27.77
N ASP A 173 15.17 -7.71 27.37
CA ASP A 173 14.99 -9.00 26.74
C ASP A 173 14.44 -10.03 27.75
N GLY A 174 13.52 -10.88 27.30
CA GLY A 174 12.79 -11.80 28.16
C GLY A 174 11.45 -12.24 27.57
N ASP A 175 10.67 -13.00 28.34
CA ASP A 175 9.40 -13.57 27.88
C ASP A 175 8.32 -12.50 27.62
N GLU A 176 8.39 -11.36 28.33
CA GLU A 176 7.43 -10.24 28.24
C GLU A 176 7.97 -9.07 27.40
N ARG A 177 9.04 -9.29 26.63
CA ARG A 177 9.78 -8.23 25.90
C ARG A 177 8.94 -7.37 24.94
N TRP A 178 7.79 -7.87 24.50
CA TRP A 178 6.85 -7.17 23.62
C TRP A 178 5.67 -6.54 24.36
N ASP A 179 5.48 -6.83 25.65
CA ASP A 179 4.38 -6.26 26.43
C ASP A 179 4.77 -4.88 26.97
N LEU A 180 4.54 -3.87 26.15
CA LEU A 180 4.84 -2.48 26.48
C LEU A 180 4.02 -1.98 27.69
N ALA A 181 2.80 -2.47 27.87
CA ALA A 181 1.92 -2.02 28.94
C ALA A 181 2.26 -2.66 30.29
N ALA A 182 2.75 -3.90 30.28
CA ALA A 182 3.16 -4.62 31.48
C ALA A 182 4.60 -4.36 31.92
N SER A 183 5.40 -3.67 31.11
CA SER A 183 6.79 -3.36 31.45
C SER A 183 6.93 -2.65 32.80
N GLU A 184 7.92 -3.07 33.59
CA GLU A 184 8.32 -2.38 34.83
C GLU A 184 8.79 -0.93 34.58
N PHE A 185 9.15 -0.60 33.34
CA PHE A 185 9.59 0.73 32.90
C PHE A 185 8.57 1.41 31.99
N ALA A 186 7.29 1.02 32.07
CA ALA A 186 6.22 1.78 31.45
C ALA A 186 6.07 3.16 32.12
N LEU A 187 5.90 4.21 31.31
CA LEU A 187 5.84 5.62 31.75
C LEU A 187 7.11 6.11 32.47
N ILE A 188 8.27 5.54 32.15
CA ILE A 188 9.55 5.99 32.72
C ILE A 188 9.80 7.47 32.38
N GLY A 189 10.18 8.26 33.39
CA GLY A 189 10.48 9.69 33.21
C GLY A 189 9.30 10.54 32.74
N ASP A 190 8.03 10.16 33.00
CA ASP A 190 6.84 10.92 32.57
C ASP A 190 6.85 12.39 33.04
N GLU A 191 7.61 12.74 34.08
CA GLU A 191 7.82 14.14 34.48
C GLU A 191 8.46 15.01 33.39
N HIS A 192 9.33 14.44 32.54
CA HIS A 192 9.90 15.16 31.39
C HIS A 192 8.89 15.34 30.26
N PHE A 193 8.00 14.38 30.09
CA PHE A 193 6.93 14.47 29.10
C PHE A 193 5.81 15.39 29.56
N GLU A 194 5.52 15.46 30.86
CA GLU A 194 4.56 16.39 31.45
C GLU A 194 4.90 17.85 31.13
N ALA A 195 6.19 18.18 31.02
CA ALA A 195 6.65 19.51 30.59
C ALA A 195 6.23 19.88 29.15
N LEU A 196 5.85 18.89 28.33
CA LEU A 196 5.37 19.07 26.95
C LEU A 196 3.86 19.34 26.88
N ARG A 197 3.12 19.23 28.00
CA ARG A 197 1.65 19.33 28.02
C ARG A 197 1.14 20.58 27.31
N ASP A 198 1.67 21.76 27.63
CA ASP A 198 1.18 23.01 27.04
C ASP A 198 1.37 23.07 25.52
N VAL A 199 2.48 22.53 25.01
CA VAL A 199 2.77 22.49 23.56
C VAL A 199 1.91 21.44 22.86
N TRP A 200 1.67 20.30 23.51
CA TRP A 200 0.80 19.24 22.99
C TRP A 200 -0.66 19.67 22.95
N ASP A 201 -1.18 20.23 24.05
CA ASP A 201 -2.57 20.69 24.18
C ASP A 201 -2.87 21.86 23.22
N ALA A 202 -1.86 22.67 22.88
CA ALA A 202 -1.99 23.74 21.88
C ALA A 202 -2.33 23.23 20.46
N ARG A 203 -2.13 21.94 20.19
CA ARG A 203 -2.52 21.30 18.92
C ARG A 203 -4.02 20.98 18.84
N GLY A 204 -4.75 21.11 19.95
CA GLY A 204 -6.18 20.90 20.01
C GLY A 204 -6.59 19.45 20.32
N ASP A 205 -7.89 19.29 20.54
CA ASP A 205 -8.52 17.99 20.80
C ASP A 205 -8.92 17.33 19.47
N LEU A 206 -8.49 16.09 19.25
CA LEU A 206 -8.83 15.33 18.04
C LEU A 206 -10.35 15.16 17.88
N TYR A 207 -11.08 15.05 18.99
CA TYR A 207 -12.54 14.89 18.96
C TYR A 207 -13.31 16.13 18.50
N GLU A 208 -12.63 17.28 18.40
CA GLU A 208 -13.21 18.52 17.86
C GLU A 208 -13.00 18.67 16.35
N LEU A 209 -12.19 17.80 15.74
CA LEU A 209 -11.90 17.78 14.30
C LEU A 209 -12.94 16.95 13.54
N ASP A 210 -13.06 17.21 12.24
CA ASP A 210 -13.75 16.28 11.33
C ASP A 210 -12.84 15.10 10.97
N ASP A 211 -13.40 14.03 10.39
CA ASP A 211 -12.68 12.78 10.15
C ASP A 211 -11.39 12.98 9.33
N GLU A 212 -11.43 13.82 8.28
CA GLU A 212 -10.26 14.10 7.43
C GLU A 212 -9.18 14.88 8.20
N ALA A 213 -9.56 15.92 8.93
CA ALA A 213 -8.61 16.69 9.74
C ALA A 213 -8.06 15.89 10.93
N LEU A 214 -8.86 14.98 11.49
CA LEU A 214 -8.46 14.06 12.55
C LEU A 214 -7.36 13.12 12.04
N ASP A 215 -7.58 12.45 10.91
CA ASP A 215 -6.60 11.53 10.34
C ASP A 215 -5.27 12.23 10.03
N VAL A 216 -5.34 13.44 9.45
CA VAL A 216 -4.15 14.26 9.17
C VAL A 216 -3.41 14.65 10.44
N GLU A 217 -4.10 15.18 11.45
CA GLU A 217 -3.46 15.61 12.71
C GLU A 217 -2.90 14.41 13.49
N PHE A 218 -3.61 13.28 13.51
CA PHE A 218 -3.14 12.06 14.16
C PHE A 218 -1.88 11.51 13.45
N ALA A 219 -1.86 11.48 12.11
CA ALA A 219 -0.68 11.11 11.34
C ALA A 219 0.51 12.05 11.60
N VAL A 220 0.28 13.36 11.75
CA VAL A 220 1.33 14.32 12.13
C VAL A 220 1.87 14.02 13.53
N ARG A 221 1.01 13.72 14.51
CA ARG A 221 1.43 13.35 15.87
C ARG A 221 2.33 12.12 15.85
N LEU A 222 1.92 11.04 15.18
CA LEU A 222 2.70 9.80 15.10
C LEU A 222 4.02 10.00 14.33
N ALA A 223 3.99 10.72 13.20
CA ALA A 223 5.19 11.09 12.46
C ALA A 223 6.17 11.92 13.31
N THR A 224 5.66 12.74 14.23
CA THR A 224 6.47 13.54 15.16
C THR A 224 7.15 12.66 16.21
N LEU A 225 6.49 11.59 16.68
CA LEU A 225 7.09 10.60 17.57
C LEU A 225 8.20 9.81 16.85
N GLU A 226 7.93 9.38 15.61
CA GLU A 226 8.91 8.72 14.76
C GLU A 226 10.15 9.60 14.57
N GLU A 227 9.94 10.87 14.24
CA GLU A 227 11.01 11.85 14.06
C GLU A 227 11.84 12.03 15.34
N ALA A 228 11.22 12.07 16.51
CA ALA A 228 11.93 12.19 17.78
C ALA A 228 12.88 11.02 18.04
N LEU A 229 12.42 9.78 17.80
CA LEU A 229 13.25 8.58 17.92
C LEU A 229 14.38 8.57 16.89
N ARG A 230 14.07 8.99 15.65
CA ARG A 230 15.04 9.08 14.56
C ARG A 230 16.16 10.07 14.86
N LEU A 231 15.84 11.23 15.45
CA LEU A 231 16.84 12.21 15.89
C LEU A 231 17.81 11.60 16.91
N LEU A 232 17.30 10.85 17.89
CA LEU A 232 18.13 10.17 18.88
C LEU A 232 18.98 9.05 18.25
N ASP A 233 18.44 8.36 17.25
CA ASP A 233 19.18 7.34 16.52
C ASP A 233 20.34 7.92 15.71
N ILE A 234 20.12 9.05 15.03
CA ILE A 234 21.17 9.80 14.32
C ILE A 234 22.29 10.24 15.27
N GLU A 235 21.94 10.61 16.50
CA GLU A 235 22.91 10.97 17.54
C GLU A 235 23.67 9.76 18.11
N GLY A 236 23.22 8.53 17.80
CA GLY A 236 23.83 7.29 18.27
C GLY A 236 23.42 6.90 19.69
N VAL A 237 22.29 7.42 20.20
CA VAL A 237 21.79 7.10 21.56
C VAL A 237 21.55 5.60 21.73
N PHE A 238 21.14 4.91 20.67
CA PHE A 238 20.82 3.48 20.69
C PHE A 238 21.98 2.59 20.19
N GLY A 239 23.19 3.14 20.13
CA GLY A 239 24.38 2.44 19.66
C GLY A 239 24.56 2.48 18.13
N ALA A 240 25.45 1.64 17.63
CA ALA A 240 25.77 1.55 16.20
C ALA A 240 26.01 0.09 15.77
N GLY A 241 25.83 -0.20 14.47
CA GLY A 241 26.07 -1.52 13.91
C GLY A 241 25.25 -2.63 14.59
N GLU A 242 25.91 -3.72 14.99
CA GLU A 242 25.24 -4.85 15.65
C GLU A 242 24.55 -4.46 16.97
N ALA A 243 25.13 -3.53 17.75
CA ALA A 243 24.52 -3.08 19.00
C ALA A 243 23.19 -2.36 18.72
N ARG A 244 23.13 -1.54 17.65
CA ARG A 244 21.91 -0.86 17.25
C ARG A 244 20.82 -1.83 16.78
N GLN A 245 21.20 -2.93 16.13
CA GLN A 245 20.28 -4.00 15.72
C GLN A 245 19.69 -4.79 16.89
N GLN A 246 20.22 -4.63 18.11
CA GLN A 246 19.66 -5.27 19.32
C GLN A 246 18.55 -4.46 19.97
N VAL A 247 18.42 -3.16 19.64
CA VAL A 247 17.39 -2.28 20.22
C VAL A 247 16.30 -2.03 19.18
N LEU A 248 15.05 -2.32 19.52
CA LEU A 248 13.90 -2.03 18.68
C LEU A 248 13.33 -0.65 19.05
N LEU A 249 13.24 0.26 18.09
CA LEU A 249 12.54 1.53 18.26
C LEU A 249 11.10 1.42 17.77
N LEU A 250 10.14 1.88 18.57
CA LEU A 250 8.72 1.80 18.23
C LEU A 250 8.03 3.15 18.45
N VAL A 251 7.16 3.49 17.51
CA VAL A 251 5.99 4.33 17.78
C VAL A 251 4.83 3.36 17.92
N ALA A 252 4.17 3.36 19.06
CA ALA A 252 3.11 2.40 19.35
C ALA A 252 1.83 3.10 19.75
N THR A 253 0.71 2.58 19.25
CA THR A 253 -0.62 2.98 19.68
C THR A 253 -1.13 2.00 20.74
N MET A 254 -1.93 2.48 21.69
CA MET A 254 -2.59 1.64 22.69
C MET A 254 -4.11 1.81 22.58
N PRO A 255 -4.86 0.74 22.24
CA PRO A 255 -4.38 -0.61 21.91
C PRO A 255 -3.50 -0.66 20.63
N PRO A 256 -2.67 -1.71 20.44
CA PRO A 256 -1.79 -1.85 19.28
C PRO A 256 -2.53 -1.72 17.95
N ASP A 257 -1.91 -1.01 17.00
CA ASP A 257 -2.48 -0.74 15.68
C ASP A 257 -1.61 -1.35 14.56
N PRO A 258 -2.20 -1.86 13.47
CA PRO A 258 -1.43 -2.38 12.34
C PRO A 258 -0.39 -1.41 11.75
N SER A 259 -0.62 -0.10 11.82
CA SER A 259 0.30 0.93 11.33
C SER A 259 1.59 1.03 12.15
N ASP A 260 1.64 0.48 13.37
CA ASP A 260 2.85 0.47 14.21
C ASP A 260 4.05 -0.18 13.49
N ALA A 261 3.79 -1.18 12.64
CA ALA A 261 4.82 -1.85 11.85
C ALA A 261 5.47 -0.96 10.78
N ALA A 262 4.73 0.01 10.24
CA ALA A 262 5.25 0.99 9.30
C ALA A 262 6.36 1.83 9.94
N TYR A 263 6.09 2.38 11.12
CA TYR A 263 7.06 3.14 11.89
C TYR A 263 8.26 2.27 12.26
N ALA A 264 8.03 1.02 12.67
CA ALA A 264 9.10 0.09 12.99
C ALA A 264 10.03 -0.18 11.79
N ARG A 265 9.50 -0.37 10.58
CA ARG A 265 10.29 -0.54 9.33
C ARG A 265 11.17 0.67 9.02
N ARG A 266 10.68 1.88 9.28
CA ARG A 266 11.42 3.13 9.00
C ARG A 266 12.41 3.50 10.10
N LEU A 267 12.17 3.05 11.33
CA LEU A 267 13.04 3.34 12.47
C LEU A 267 14.14 2.32 12.69
N ASN A 268 14.06 1.11 12.13
CA ASN A 268 14.97 0.04 12.51
C ASN A 268 15.75 -0.54 11.33
N PRO A 269 17.04 -0.85 11.52
CA PRO A 269 17.76 -1.66 10.58
C PRO A 269 17.15 -3.06 10.49
N ASP A 270 17.26 -3.66 9.32
CA ASP A 270 17.00 -5.09 9.18
C ASP A 270 17.95 -5.88 10.09
N GLY A 271 17.38 -6.74 10.94
CA GLY A 271 18.09 -7.41 12.02
C GLY A 271 17.19 -8.39 12.78
N PRO A 272 17.78 -9.28 13.59
CA PRO A 272 17.04 -10.33 14.28
C PRO A 272 15.94 -9.77 15.21
N ARG A 273 16.25 -8.71 15.98
CA ARG A 273 15.30 -8.08 16.91
C ARG A 273 14.05 -7.58 16.20
N PHE A 274 14.24 -6.85 15.10
CA PHE A 274 13.16 -6.32 14.28
C PHE A 274 12.31 -7.43 13.66
N ARG A 275 12.96 -8.46 13.06
CA ARG A 275 12.26 -9.60 12.45
C ARG A 275 11.50 -10.45 13.46
N ASP A 276 12.03 -10.58 14.68
CA ASP A 276 11.37 -11.32 15.76
C ASP A 276 10.10 -10.59 16.20
N TRP A 277 10.16 -9.27 16.37
CA TRP A 277 8.97 -8.46 16.68
C TRP A 277 7.91 -8.52 15.58
N LEU A 278 8.29 -8.38 14.31
CA LEU A 278 7.34 -8.51 13.18
C LEU A 278 6.59 -9.85 13.19
N ARG A 279 7.26 -10.93 13.60
CA ARG A 279 6.68 -12.28 13.63
C ARG A 279 5.84 -12.55 14.88
N GLU A 280 6.26 -12.00 16.02
CA GLU A 280 5.74 -12.40 17.32
C GLU A 280 4.70 -11.44 17.89
N ALA A 281 4.73 -10.16 17.50
CA ALA A 281 3.98 -9.09 18.18
C ALA A 281 3.35 -8.04 17.26
N SER A 282 3.80 -7.88 16.02
CA SER A 282 3.21 -6.92 15.09
C SER A 282 1.76 -7.27 14.74
N GLU A 283 0.87 -6.28 14.79
CA GLU A 283 -0.53 -6.39 14.35
C GLU A 283 -0.70 -6.20 12.82
N ALA A 284 0.38 -5.93 12.09
CA ALA A 284 0.32 -5.74 10.65
C ALA A 284 -0.36 -6.92 9.95
N PRO A 285 -1.31 -6.65 9.02
CA PRO A 285 -1.98 -7.70 8.29
C PRO A 285 -0.98 -8.55 7.50
N GLU A 286 -1.20 -9.87 7.51
CA GLU A 286 -0.39 -10.79 6.74
C GLU A 286 -0.61 -10.54 5.25
N LEU A 287 0.47 -10.25 4.51
CA LEU A 287 0.42 -10.21 3.06
C LEU A 287 0.33 -11.65 2.53
N VAL A 288 -0.86 -12.07 2.10
CA VAL A 288 -1.08 -13.40 1.52
C VAL A 288 -0.75 -13.40 0.02
N PRO A 289 0.38 -13.95 -0.44
CA PRO A 289 0.67 -13.99 -1.87
C PRO A 289 -0.43 -14.72 -2.66
N ALA A 290 -0.77 -14.19 -3.83
CA ALA A 290 -1.54 -14.96 -4.81
C ALA A 290 -0.81 -16.30 -5.11
N PRO A 291 -1.55 -17.39 -5.34
CA PRO A 291 -0.94 -18.68 -5.64
C PRO A 291 0.03 -18.54 -6.83
N PRO A 292 1.18 -19.23 -6.80
CA PRO A 292 2.27 -18.95 -7.73
C PRO A 292 1.84 -19.10 -9.18
N TYR A 293 2.36 -18.23 -10.04
CA TYR A 293 2.40 -18.49 -11.47
C TYR A 293 3.06 -19.87 -11.70
N PRO A 294 2.49 -20.73 -12.56
CA PRO A 294 2.96 -22.09 -12.74
C PRO A 294 4.19 -22.12 -13.64
N GLU A 295 5.28 -21.50 -13.23
CA GLU A 295 6.63 -21.73 -13.76
C GLU A 295 7.62 -21.08 -12.78
N ALA A 296 8.31 -21.91 -12.00
CA ALA A 296 9.38 -21.45 -11.13
C ALA A 296 10.57 -21.02 -12.01
N THR A 297 10.62 -19.73 -12.31
CA THR A 297 11.78 -19.09 -12.96
C THR A 297 13.01 -19.26 -12.06
N PRO A 298 14.21 -19.51 -12.60
CA PRO A 298 15.42 -19.64 -11.78
C PRO A 298 15.61 -18.44 -10.84
N THR A 299 16.06 -18.71 -9.62
CA THR A 299 16.39 -17.69 -8.63
C THR A 299 17.49 -16.78 -9.17
N VAL A 300 17.13 -15.55 -9.52
CA VAL A 300 18.09 -14.47 -9.79
C VAL A 300 18.53 -13.89 -8.45
N ASP A 301 19.84 -13.84 -8.22
CA ASP A 301 20.43 -13.21 -7.04
C ASP A 301 20.50 -11.69 -7.28
N VAL A 302 19.37 -11.02 -7.04
CA VAL A 302 19.25 -9.57 -7.17
C VAL A 302 19.32 -8.94 -5.79
N THR A 303 20.24 -8.00 -5.62
CA THR A 303 20.26 -7.17 -4.41
C THR A 303 19.05 -6.24 -4.43
N PRO A 304 18.16 -6.28 -3.41
CA PRO A 304 17.00 -5.41 -3.35
C PRO A 304 17.42 -3.93 -3.41
N PRO A 305 16.84 -3.13 -4.31
CA PRO A 305 17.23 -1.73 -4.46
C PRO A 305 16.73 -0.82 -3.33
N VAL A 306 15.74 -1.30 -2.57
CA VAL A 306 15.18 -0.64 -1.38
C VAL A 306 14.91 -1.70 -0.30
N PRO A 307 15.01 -1.36 1.01
CA PRO A 307 14.88 -2.34 2.10
C PRO A 307 13.53 -3.06 2.13
N VAL A 308 12.42 -2.35 1.88
CA VAL A 308 11.08 -2.94 1.91
C VAL A 308 10.87 -4.03 0.85
N LEU A 309 11.58 -3.96 -0.29
CA LEU A 309 11.54 -5.04 -1.29
C LEU A 309 12.28 -6.29 -0.81
N ALA A 310 13.31 -6.15 0.04
CA ALA A 310 13.97 -7.31 0.65
C ALA A 310 13.00 -8.09 1.54
N GLU A 311 12.22 -7.37 2.36
CA GLU A 311 11.16 -7.95 3.19
C GLU A 311 10.06 -8.55 2.31
N LEU A 312 9.54 -7.79 1.34
CA LEU A 312 8.52 -8.27 0.42
C LEU A 312 8.94 -9.56 -0.29
N TRP A 313 10.15 -9.60 -0.85
CA TRP A 313 10.67 -10.77 -1.56
C TRP A 313 10.93 -11.99 -0.68
N SER A 314 11.03 -11.80 0.64
CA SER A 314 11.06 -12.90 1.61
C SER A 314 9.67 -13.51 1.86
N ILE A 315 8.61 -12.73 1.64
CA ILE A 315 7.20 -13.14 1.78
C ILE A 315 6.67 -13.69 0.45
N SER A 316 6.86 -12.93 -0.64
CA SER A 316 6.37 -13.23 -1.99
C SER A 316 7.33 -12.72 -3.07
N ARG A 317 7.52 -13.49 -4.15
CA ARG A 317 8.33 -13.04 -5.29
C ARG A 317 7.56 -12.04 -6.16
N GLY A 318 7.32 -10.84 -5.62
CA GLY A 318 6.42 -9.84 -6.20
C GLY A 318 4.97 -10.03 -5.77
N VAL A 319 4.13 -9.08 -6.16
CA VAL A 319 2.69 -9.07 -5.86
C VAL A 319 1.94 -8.62 -7.11
N LEU A 320 0.81 -9.27 -7.41
CA LEU A 320 -0.16 -8.80 -8.37
C LEU A 320 -1.52 -8.80 -7.68
N LEU A 321 -2.13 -7.62 -7.53
CA LEU A 321 -3.46 -7.46 -6.96
C LEU A 321 -4.54 -7.61 -8.04
N ALA A 322 -5.78 -7.85 -7.60
CA ALA A 322 -6.95 -8.00 -8.47
C ALA A 322 -7.19 -6.77 -9.37
N ASP A 323 -6.85 -5.59 -8.87
CA ASP A 323 -6.92 -4.32 -9.61
C ASP A 323 -5.71 -4.05 -10.50
N GLY A 324 -4.92 -5.07 -10.84
CA GLY A 324 -3.79 -4.93 -11.76
C GLY A 324 -2.56 -4.20 -11.19
N THR A 325 -2.60 -3.73 -9.94
CA THR A 325 -1.40 -3.23 -9.25
C THR A 325 -0.38 -4.37 -9.15
N GLN A 326 0.79 -4.14 -9.73
CA GLN A 326 1.91 -5.07 -9.70
C GLN A 326 3.09 -4.46 -8.96
N ILE A 327 3.65 -5.18 -7.99
CA ILE A 327 4.99 -4.92 -7.45
C ILE A 327 5.92 -6.01 -7.96
N TYR A 328 7.05 -5.59 -8.52
CA TYR A 328 7.91 -6.45 -9.31
C TYR A 328 8.62 -7.51 -8.47
N ALA A 329 8.75 -8.68 -9.08
CA ALA A 329 9.62 -9.74 -8.61
C ALA A 329 11.10 -9.38 -8.84
N PRO A 330 12.05 -10.04 -8.14
CA PRO A 330 13.48 -9.85 -8.37
C PRO A 330 13.89 -9.98 -9.85
N GLU A 331 13.29 -10.93 -10.57
CA GLU A 331 13.57 -11.22 -11.97
C GLU A 331 13.08 -10.16 -12.96
N ASP A 332 12.08 -9.35 -12.59
CA ASP A 332 11.48 -8.36 -13.51
C ASP A 332 12.06 -6.95 -13.30
N ILE A 333 12.54 -6.64 -12.10
CA ILE A 333 12.83 -5.26 -11.69
C ILE A 333 13.90 -4.58 -12.56
N GLU A 334 14.96 -5.30 -12.94
CA GLU A 334 16.04 -4.76 -13.77
C GLU A 334 15.54 -4.45 -15.19
N GLU A 335 14.92 -5.42 -15.86
CA GLU A 335 14.36 -5.26 -17.20
C GLU A 335 13.37 -4.09 -17.27
N ARG A 336 12.49 -3.97 -16.27
CA ARG A 336 11.49 -2.89 -16.22
C ARG A 336 12.14 -1.52 -16.06
N ASN A 337 13.13 -1.37 -15.17
CA ASN A 337 13.83 -0.11 -15.00
C ASN A 337 14.65 0.29 -16.24
N GLU A 338 15.25 -0.68 -16.95
CA GLU A 338 15.95 -0.45 -18.21
C GLU A 338 14.98 -0.03 -19.33
N THR A 339 13.83 -0.71 -19.44
CA THR A 339 12.81 -0.45 -20.46
C THR A 339 12.32 0.99 -20.41
N PHE A 340 12.07 1.51 -19.21
CA PHE A 340 11.63 2.89 -19.00
C PHE A 340 12.79 3.88 -18.79
N GLN A 341 14.04 3.43 -18.93
CA GLN A 341 15.24 4.25 -18.78
C GLN A 341 15.24 5.07 -17.49
N VAL A 342 14.80 4.46 -16.37
CA VAL A 342 14.57 5.16 -15.09
C VAL A 342 15.86 5.84 -14.60
N ALA A 343 17.02 5.20 -14.78
CA ALA A 343 18.30 5.78 -14.42
C ALA A 343 18.67 7.05 -15.21
N GLU A 344 18.13 7.24 -16.41
CA GLU A 344 18.33 8.45 -17.23
C GLU A 344 17.35 9.56 -16.84
N TYR A 345 16.06 9.24 -16.74
CA TYR A 345 15.01 10.24 -16.51
C TYR A 345 14.76 10.58 -15.05
N ALA A 346 14.96 9.63 -14.13
CA ALA A 346 14.74 9.77 -12.70
C ALA A 346 15.93 9.23 -11.89
N PRO A 347 17.12 9.87 -11.99
CA PRO A 347 18.32 9.39 -11.31
C PRO A 347 18.13 9.31 -9.79
N GLY A 348 18.54 8.20 -9.19
CA GLY A 348 18.37 7.94 -7.75
C GLY A 348 17.00 7.33 -7.39
N TRP A 349 16.12 7.12 -8.35
CA TRP A 349 14.83 6.44 -8.17
C TRP A 349 14.86 5.03 -8.78
N VAL A 350 13.89 4.22 -8.36
CA VAL A 350 13.65 2.88 -8.89
C VAL A 350 12.15 2.71 -9.09
N LEU A 351 11.78 2.23 -10.27
CA LEU A 351 10.44 1.74 -10.56
C LEU A 351 10.28 0.36 -9.90
N VAL A 352 9.47 0.29 -8.86
CA VAL A 352 9.26 -0.93 -8.06
C VAL A 352 8.01 -1.70 -8.47
N GLY A 353 7.15 -1.09 -9.27
CA GLY A 353 5.90 -1.66 -9.72
C GLY A 353 5.15 -0.76 -10.70
N ASP A 354 3.99 -1.21 -11.19
CA ASP A 354 3.09 -0.42 -12.05
C ASP A 354 1.61 -0.82 -11.87
N ASP A 355 0.69 -0.04 -12.44
CA ASP A 355 -0.76 -0.29 -12.43
C ASP A 355 -1.28 -1.01 -13.69
N GLY A 356 -0.39 -1.46 -14.59
CA GLY A 356 -0.73 -2.00 -15.91
C GLY A 356 -1.32 -0.98 -16.90
N GLY A 357 -1.55 0.26 -16.47
CA GLY A 357 -2.19 1.35 -17.21
C GLY A 357 -1.24 2.49 -17.59
N GLY A 358 0.06 2.35 -17.32
CA GLY A 358 1.10 3.34 -17.62
C GLY A 358 1.52 4.19 -16.43
N LEU A 359 0.96 3.98 -15.24
CA LEU A 359 1.47 4.59 -14.02
C LEU A 359 2.43 3.65 -13.31
N GLY A 360 3.60 4.17 -12.95
CA GLY A 360 4.63 3.46 -12.22
C GLY A 360 4.66 3.86 -10.75
N TYR A 361 5.00 2.91 -9.88
CA TYR A 361 5.32 3.14 -8.48
C TYR A 361 6.84 3.29 -8.33
N LEU A 362 7.29 4.43 -7.80
CA LEU A 362 8.68 4.80 -7.66
C LEU A 362 9.08 4.96 -6.20
N MET A 363 10.27 4.48 -5.86
CA MET A 363 10.89 4.67 -4.55
C MET A 363 12.33 5.16 -4.72
N ARG A 364 12.85 5.88 -3.72
CA ARG A 364 14.26 6.30 -3.73
C ARG A 364 15.15 5.09 -3.54
N ARG A 365 16.17 4.93 -4.39
CA ARG A 365 17.17 3.89 -4.26
C ARG A 365 17.93 4.07 -2.95
N ALA A 366 18.05 3.00 -2.17
CA ALA A 366 18.89 3.03 -0.98
C ALA A 366 20.37 3.07 -1.37
N ALA A 367 21.15 3.93 -0.70
CA ALA A 367 22.58 4.05 -0.93
C ALA A 367 23.39 2.86 -0.34
N GLY A 368 22.75 1.95 0.39
CA GLY A 368 23.38 0.82 1.07
C GLY A 368 22.53 0.34 2.24
N GLY A 369 23.18 -0.11 3.32
CA GLY A 369 22.51 -0.52 4.55
C GLY A 369 21.66 0.60 5.19
N PHE A 370 21.03 0.28 6.32
CA PHE A 370 20.16 1.22 7.04
C PHE A 370 20.89 2.52 7.42
N ASP A 371 20.26 3.65 7.10
CA ASP A 371 20.67 4.99 7.49
C ASP A 371 19.44 5.74 8.05
N PRO A 372 19.40 6.10 9.35
CA PRO A 372 18.26 6.79 9.95
C PRO A 372 18.04 8.22 9.39
N VAL A 373 19.01 8.78 8.66
CA VAL A 373 18.83 10.06 7.96
C VAL A 373 17.90 9.91 6.76
N GLU A 374 18.06 8.82 6.01
CA GLU A 374 17.39 8.58 4.73
C GLU A 374 16.21 7.60 4.84
N SER A 375 16.10 6.88 5.96
CA SER A 375 15.18 5.73 6.13
C SER A 375 13.72 6.04 5.80
N ARG A 376 13.24 7.24 6.18
CA ARG A 376 11.89 7.70 5.82
C ARG A 376 11.76 7.94 4.32
N ALA A 377 12.70 8.68 3.73
CA ALA A 377 12.64 9.05 2.32
C ALA A 377 12.73 7.84 1.37
N VAL A 378 13.43 6.76 1.78
CA VAL A 378 13.51 5.52 0.99
C VAL A 378 12.30 4.60 1.16
N ALA A 379 11.44 4.85 2.16
CA ALA A 379 10.19 4.11 2.35
C ALA A 379 9.01 4.71 1.59
N GLU A 380 9.10 5.99 1.21
CA GLU A 380 8.06 6.69 0.46
C GLU A 380 7.89 6.12 -0.97
N VAL A 381 6.63 5.90 -1.35
CA VAL A 381 6.20 5.43 -2.67
C VAL A 381 5.46 6.57 -3.36
N TYR A 382 5.92 6.90 -4.57
CA TYR A 382 5.27 7.89 -5.44
C TYR A 382 4.72 7.21 -6.69
N ARG A 383 3.58 7.67 -7.17
CA ARG A 383 2.97 7.23 -8.43
C ARG A 383 3.11 8.30 -9.48
N LEU A 384 3.63 7.94 -10.65
CA LEU A 384 3.81 8.86 -11.77
C LEU A 384 3.63 8.14 -13.11
N ASP A 385 3.21 8.85 -14.14
CA ASP A 385 3.21 8.33 -15.52
C ASP A 385 4.64 7.99 -15.95
N VAL A 386 4.88 6.73 -16.34
CA VAL A 386 6.22 6.26 -16.76
C VAL A 386 6.71 6.92 -18.05
N GLY A 387 5.81 7.51 -18.84
CA GLY A 387 6.14 8.36 -19.99
C GLY A 387 6.50 9.80 -19.62
N ALA A 388 6.33 10.19 -18.35
CA ALA A 388 6.58 11.53 -17.83
C ALA A 388 7.61 11.55 -16.68
N LEU A 389 8.47 10.52 -16.59
CA LEU A 389 9.52 10.46 -15.58
C LEU A 389 10.40 11.71 -15.60
N SER A 390 10.77 12.17 -14.41
CA SER A 390 11.62 13.34 -14.19
C SER A 390 12.54 13.15 -12.97
N ASP A 391 13.49 14.07 -12.78
CA ASP A 391 14.31 14.14 -11.58
C ASP A 391 13.57 14.77 -10.38
N ARG A 392 12.31 15.17 -10.58
CA ARG A 392 11.44 15.86 -9.61
C ARG A 392 10.23 15.01 -9.22
N ILE A 393 10.43 13.70 -9.05
CA ILE A 393 9.36 12.74 -8.70
C ILE A 393 8.50 13.17 -7.51
N THR A 394 9.09 13.78 -6.48
CA THR A 394 8.32 14.25 -5.30
C THR A 394 7.40 15.43 -5.59
N ASP A 395 7.72 16.22 -6.62
CA ASP A 395 6.94 17.41 -7.01
C ASP A 395 5.93 17.08 -8.12
N ASP A 396 6.30 16.15 -9.02
CA ASP A 396 5.50 15.79 -10.20
C ASP A 396 4.60 14.57 -9.95
N GLY A 397 4.98 13.71 -9.00
CA GLY A 397 4.29 12.46 -8.67
C GLY A 397 3.33 12.59 -7.49
N GLU A 398 2.39 11.66 -7.43
CA GLU A 398 1.43 11.52 -6.34
C GLU A 398 2.03 10.67 -5.21
N TYR A 399 2.04 11.16 -3.98
CA TYR A 399 2.40 10.34 -2.82
C TYR A 399 1.34 9.24 -2.62
N ILE A 400 1.79 7.99 -2.44
CA ILE A 400 0.91 6.83 -2.25
C ILE A 400 0.95 6.33 -0.81
N THR A 401 2.15 6.10 -0.27
CA THR A 401 2.34 5.52 1.06
C THR A 401 3.81 5.62 1.47
N ASP A 402 4.09 5.46 2.75
CA ASP A 402 5.42 5.21 3.33
C ASP A 402 5.50 3.83 4.02
N ASP A 403 4.49 2.97 3.77
CA ASP A 403 4.42 1.56 4.18
C ASP A 403 3.88 0.69 3.03
N LEU A 404 4.77 0.33 2.10
CA LEU A 404 4.40 -0.48 0.95
C LEU A 404 3.75 -1.81 1.35
N ILE A 405 4.25 -2.49 2.39
CA ILE A 405 3.72 -3.80 2.79
C ILE A 405 2.33 -3.66 3.42
N GLY A 406 2.13 -2.72 4.34
CA GLY A 406 0.81 -2.46 4.91
C GLY A 406 -0.19 -2.05 3.82
N TRP A 407 0.20 -1.15 2.91
CA TRP A 407 -0.63 -0.74 1.78
C TRP A 407 -1.05 -1.91 0.88
N LEU A 408 -0.12 -2.83 0.57
CA LEU A 408 -0.45 -4.04 -0.19
C LEU A 408 -1.37 -4.98 0.60
N ALA A 409 -1.10 -5.19 1.88
CA ALA A 409 -1.83 -6.13 2.71
C ALA A 409 -3.28 -5.70 2.95
N THR A 410 -3.54 -4.40 3.16
CA THR A 410 -4.91 -3.86 3.24
C THR A 410 -5.69 -4.10 1.96
N ARG A 411 -5.06 -3.90 0.80
CA ARG A 411 -5.70 -4.11 -0.52
C ARG A 411 -5.84 -5.58 -0.91
N ASN A 412 -5.05 -6.45 -0.30
CA ASN A 412 -5.11 -7.90 -0.51
C ASN A 412 -6.22 -8.57 0.31
N GLY A 413 -6.57 -7.99 1.47
CA GLY A 413 -7.64 -8.47 2.35
C GLY A 413 -9.06 -8.28 1.81
N ASP A 414 -9.23 -7.49 0.75
CA ASP A 414 -10.52 -7.23 0.07
C ASP A 414 -10.85 -8.26 -1.05
N CYS A 415 -10.08 -9.36 -1.15
CA CYS A 415 -10.23 -10.42 -2.16
C CYS A 415 -11.19 -11.56 -1.79
#